data_AF-A0A419DJD0-F1
#
_entry.id   AF-A0A419DJD0-F1
#
_cell.length_a   1.000
_cell.length_b   1.000
_cell.length_c   1.000
_cell.angle_alpha   90.00
_cell.angle_beta   90.00
_cell.angle_gamma   90.00
#
_symmetry.space_group_name_H-M   'P 1'
#
loop_
_entity.id
_entity.type
_entity.pdbx_description
1 polymer ?
#
loop_
_entity_poly.entity_id
_entity_poly.type
_entity_poly.pdbx_seq_one_letter_code
_entity_poly.pdbx_strand_id
1 'polypeptide(L)'
;MHRSLQALQYYTSHSEEDIQRLHDRVRSSLASTESLTDTMIRLTGQTPLVPFKQDTVTVEEWSAFLAGKHHEALADFYGTLVARPILEEDGPVEPKEDTEIAPALSRTHREPEASRRKKIKTRPEPRSKRKIPWGWIALLLLCFFLGAGGTYVYSNYIASPDTKPKSSVEQPVTVEKPEEKTEEEAPAAKAEPDVLYVKTRNTNIYSDSALTDTLYEADFGDGYRILETTDTVSKIELTDELTGYIKNIDTTKSLKEDAIADESLLTWVGENLDTSFVTETLIDLIGKSAEDLNSAYGPPARTFSDEVNTYLFYGNHFFTLQNNKVIAIDWTETAITNAELATLAPLQLTTETTGLVTSNSYRLQRFEQTETSNSRVRLAEQNL
;
A
#
# COMPACT_ATOMS: atom_id res chain seq x y z
N MET A 1 14.13 -2.50 -0.73
CA MET A 1 13.21 -2.48 0.42
C MET A 1 12.55 -1.12 0.47
N HIS A 2 11.22 -1.08 0.55
CA HIS A 2 10.43 0.13 0.47
C HIS A 2 10.58 1.00 1.74
N ARG A 3 10.61 2.32 1.57
CA ARG A 3 10.95 3.30 2.62
C ARG A 3 9.89 3.34 3.73
N SER A 4 8.62 3.16 3.37
CA SER A 4 7.52 3.03 4.32
C SER A 4 7.51 1.69 5.06
N LEU A 5 7.99 0.61 4.45
CA LEU A 5 8.08 -0.70 5.11
C LEU A 5 9.17 -0.71 6.17
N GLN A 6 10.31 -0.04 5.94
CA GLN A 6 11.36 0.08 6.96
C GLN A 6 10.88 0.89 8.17
N ALA A 7 10.13 1.97 7.92
CA ALA A 7 9.43 2.68 8.98
C ALA A 7 8.46 1.76 9.71
N LEU A 8 7.55 1.09 9.00
CA LEU A 8 6.57 0.18 9.58
C LEU A 8 7.23 -0.94 10.40
N GLN A 9 8.28 -1.57 9.87
CA GLN A 9 9.03 -2.62 10.54
C GLN A 9 9.65 -2.10 11.84
N TYR A 10 10.30 -0.93 11.80
CA TYR A 10 10.85 -0.29 12.99
C TYR A 10 9.79 -0.05 14.06
N TYR A 11 8.63 0.44 13.63
CA TYR A 11 7.45 0.69 14.47
C TYR A 11 6.77 -0.58 15.03
N THR A 12 7.11 -1.76 14.52
CA THR A 12 6.61 -3.07 15.01
C THR A 12 7.66 -3.85 15.80
N SER A 13 8.94 -3.54 15.64
CA SER A 13 10.04 -4.25 16.31
C SER A 13 10.63 -3.51 17.51
N HIS A 14 10.23 -2.26 17.75
CA HIS A 14 10.74 -1.43 18.84
C HIS A 14 9.62 -0.98 19.79
N SER A 15 9.99 -0.73 21.05
CA SER A 15 9.04 -0.25 22.06
C SER A 15 8.60 1.20 21.77
N GLU A 16 7.45 1.60 22.31
CA GLU A 16 6.96 2.98 22.21
C GLU A 16 7.97 3.99 22.77
N GLU A 17 8.67 3.63 23.85
CA GLU A 17 9.71 4.45 24.46
C GLU A 17 10.91 4.66 23.51
N ASP A 18 11.35 3.61 22.82
CA ASP A 18 12.48 3.70 21.87
C ASP A 18 12.13 4.53 20.63
N ILE A 19 10.89 4.39 20.15
CA ILE A 19 10.37 5.16 19.03
C ILE A 19 10.26 6.63 19.40
N GLN A 20 9.67 6.94 20.55
CA GLN A 20 9.55 8.30 21.06
C GLN A 20 10.92 8.94 21.27
N ARG A 21 11.87 8.18 21.86
CA ARG A 21 13.26 8.61 22.03
C ARG A 21 13.93 8.92 20.69
N LEU A 22 13.71 8.12 19.65
CA LEU A 22 14.23 8.41 18.30
C LEU A 22 13.66 9.73 17.74
N HIS A 23 12.35 9.94 17.86
CA HIS A 23 11.71 11.17 17.39
C HIS A 23 12.21 12.41 18.10
N ASP A 24 12.45 12.31 19.41
CA ASP A 24 13.02 13.41 20.21
C ASP A 24 14.47 13.70 19.83
N ARG A 25 15.25 12.67 19.48
CA ARG A 25 16.61 12.83 18.95
C ARG A 25 16.63 13.51 17.57
N VAL A 26 15.73 13.11 16.67
CA VAL A 26 15.55 13.78 15.36
C VAL A 26 15.16 15.23 15.58
N ARG A 27 14.18 15.50 16.44
CA ARG A 27 13.74 16.86 16.77
C ARG A 27 14.88 17.73 17.31
N SER A 28 15.65 17.20 18.26
CA SER A 28 16.79 17.91 18.86
C SER A 28 17.90 18.20 17.86
N SER A 29 18.16 17.27 16.95
CA SER A 29 19.15 17.48 15.89
C SER A 29 18.70 18.53 14.87
N LEU A 30 17.44 18.44 14.42
CA LEU A 30 16.86 19.41 13.48
C LEU A 30 16.82 20.83 14.06
N ALA A 31 16.55 20.99 15.35
CA ALA A 31 16.58 22.30 16.03
C ALA A 31 17.94 23.00 15.95
N SER A 32 19.03 22.26 15.72
CA SER A 32 20.40 22.79 15.67
C SER A 32 21.00 22.86 14.27
N THR A 33 20.50 22.08 13.31
CA THR A 33 21.09 21.93 11.97
C THR A 33 20.14 22.34 10.86
N GLU A 34 18.84 22.19 11.06
CA GLU A 34 17.79 22.28 10.03
C GLU A 34 18.07 21.40 8.79
N SER A 35 19.02 20.45 8.87
CA SER A 35 19.46 19.60 7.75
C SER A 35 19.21 18.13 8.04
N LEU A 36 18.55 17.45 7.10
CA LEU A 36 18.29 16.01 7.14
C LEU A 36 19.60 15.21 6.99
N THR A 37 20.51 15.66 6.12
CA THR A 37 21.82 15.04 5.93
C THR A 37 22.64 15.08 7.20
N ASP A 38 22.77 16.26 7.83
CA ASP A 38 23.54 16.41 9.07
C ASP A 38 22.89 15.63 10.22
N THR A 39 21.56 15.63 10.28
CA THR A 39 20.83 14.85 11.28
C THR A 39 21.06 13.34 11.11
N MET A 40 21.06 12.82 9.88
CA MET A 40 21.35 11.41 9.65
C MET A 40 22.78 11.04 10.05
N ILE A 41 23.76 11.90 9.73
CA ILE A 41 25.16 11.70 10.12
C ILE A 41 25.28 11.69 11.65
N ARG A 42 24.61 12.59 12.37
CA ARG A 42 24.66 12.63 13.83
C ARG A 42 24.05 11.39 14.49
N LEU A 43 22.96 10.87 13.93
CA LEU A 43 22.24 9.74 14.53
C LEU A 43 22.83 8.39 14.15
N THR A 44 23.50 8.26 13.00
CA THR A 44 23.98 6.96 12.49
C THR A 44 25.50 6.92 12.25
N GLY A 45 26.19 8.06 12.28
CA GLY A 45 27.59 8.20 11.88
C GLY A 45 27.83 8.07 10.38
N GLN A 46 26.77 7.94 9.57
CA GLN A 46 26.87 7.62 8.15
C GLN A 46 26.20 8.67 7.26
N THR A 47 26.90 9.08 6.21
CA THR A 47 26.34 9.95 5.17
C THR A 47 25.25 9.21 4.37
N PRO A 48 24.17 9.89 3.92
CA PRO A 48 23.27 9.34 2.91
C PRO A 48 24.04 8.88 1.67
N LEU A 49 23.69 7.71 1.14
CA LEU A 49 24.22 7.25 -0.15
C LEU A 49 23.64 8.06 -1.32
N VAL A 50 22.40 8.54 -1.16
CA VAL A 50 21.69 9.41 -2.09
C VAL A 50 21.29 10.67 -1.33
N PRO A 51 21.66 11.88 -1.80
CA PRO A 51 21.24 13.13 -1.17
C PRO A 51 19.71 13.25 -1.12
N PHE A 52 19.20 13.84 -0.04
CA PHE A 52 17.76 14.11 0.09
C PHE A 52 17.32 15.16 -0.95
N LYS A 53 16.13 14.97 -1.53
CA LYS A 53 15.55 15.92 -2.51
C LYS A 53 15.38 17.33 -1.92
N GLN A 54 15.01 17.38 -0.64
CA GLN A 54 14.97 18.59 0.18
C GLN A 54 15.75 18.29 1.45
N ASP A 55 16.88 18.99 1.64
CA ASP A 55 17.73 18.78 2.82
C ASP A 55 17.34 19.68 3.98
N THR A 56 16.82 20.88 3.71
CA THR A 56 16.43 21.84 4.74
C THR A 56 14.99 21.63 5.18
N VAL A 57 14.79 21.31 6.46
CA VAL A 57 13.48 21.04 7.07
C VAL A 57 13.46 21.53 8.52
N THR A 58 12.34 22.13 8.95
CA THR A 58 12.18 22.67 10.31
C THR A 58 11.60 21.65 11.31
N VAL A 59 11.71 21.97 12.60
CA VAL A 59 11.12 21.17 13.69
C VAL A 59 9.58 21.13 13.60
N GLU A 60 8.96 22.21 13.13
CA GLU A 60 7.51 22.29 12.92
C GLU A 60 7.06 21.38 11.78
N GLU A 61 7.83 21.31 10.70
CA GLU A 61 7.57 20.40 9.58
C GLU A 61 7.70 18.94 10.00
N TRP A 62 8.71 18.62 10.82
CA TRP A 62 8.85 17.30 11.44
C TRP A 62 7.66 16.95 12.33
N SER A 63 7.21 17.88 13.16
CA SER A 63 6.08 17.65 14.07
C SER A 63 4.76 17.51 13.30
N ALA A 64 4.56 18.28 12.22
CA ALA A 64 3.41 18.14 11.33
C ALA A 64 3.41 16.81 10.57
N PHE A 65 4.60 16.33 10.17
CA PHE A 65 4.77 15.01 9.56
C PHE A 65 4.35 13.88 10.51
N LEU A 66 4.79 13.93 11.78
CA LEU A 66 4.35 12.96 12.80
C LEU A 66 2.84 13.04 13.09
N ALA A 67 2.23 14.22 12.92
CA ALA A 67 0.78 14.41 13.03
C ALA A 67 -0.02 13.95 11.78
N GLY A 68 0.63 13.32 10.80
CA GLY A 68 0.00 12.74 9.62
C GLY A 68 -0.03 13.63 8.38
N LYS A 69 0.65 14.79 8.39
CA LYS A 69 0.80 15.60 7.18
C LYS A 69 1.83 14.99 6.24
N HIS A 70 1.44 14.68 5.01
CA HIS A 70 2.35 14.13 4.02
C HIS A 70 3.53 15.06 3.74
N HIS A 71 4.75 14.51 3.81
CA HIS A 71 5.99 15.22 3.45
C HIS A 71 7.01 14.23 2.88
N GLU A 72 7.18 14.23 1.56
CA GLU A 72 7.98 13.24 0.81
C GLU A 72 9.43 13.14 1.32
N ALA A 73 10.11 14.27 1.51
CA ALA A 73 11.51 14.26 1.96
C ALA A 73 11.69 13.73 3.40
N LEU A 74 10.70 13.93 4.28
CA LEU A 74 10.73 13.43 5.66
C LEU A 74 10.43 11.94 5.73
N ALA A 75 9.52 11.45 4.89
CA ALA A 75 9.28 10.03 4.71
C ALA A 75 10.55 9.32 4.19
N ASP A 76 11.22 9.91 3.21
CA ASP A 76 12.48 9.41 2.65
C ASP A 76 13.61 9.38 3.70
N PHE A 77 13.77 10.47 4.44
CA PHE A 77 14.73 10.56 5.54
C PHE A 77 14.45 9.51 6.61
N TYR A 78 13.21 9.42 7.09
CA TYR A 78 12.88 8.52 8.19
C TYR A 78 13.04 7.04 7.81
N GLY A 79 12.55 6.65 6.62
CA GLY A 79 12.74 5.29 6.12
C GLY A 79 14.22 4.91 5.99
N THR A 80 15.07 5.86 5.55
CA THR A 80 16.52 5.64 5.46
C THR A 80 17.19 5.57 6.83
N LEU A 81 16.73 6.38 7.79
CA LEU A 81 17.27 6.46 9.14
C LEU A 81 17.07 5.14 9.89
N VAL A 82 15.85 4.62 9.90
CA VAL A 82 15.49 3.39 10.64
C VAL A 82 16.05 2.11 10.01
N ALA A 83 16.49 2.19 8.76
CA ALA A 83 17.16 1.08 8.07
C ALA A 83 18.62 0.90 8.46
N ARG A 84 19.17 1.81 9.29
CA ARG A 84 20.58 1.83 9.66
C ARG A 84 20.73 1.64 11.17
N PRO A 85 21.85 1.06 11.63
CA PRO A 85 22.19 1.06 13.04
C PRO A 85 22.25 2.49 13.57
N ILE A 86 21.36 2.80 14.52
CA ILE A 86 21.34 4.09 15.21
C ILE A 86 22.43 4.04 16.28
N LEU A 87 23.28 5.06 16.34
CA LEU A 87 24.32 5.15 17.35
C LEU A 87 23.68 5.17 18.74
N GLU A 88 24.20 4.33 19.63
CA GLU A 88 23.88 4.35 21.05
C GLU A 88 24.22 5.74 21.62
N GLU A 89 23.42 6.17 22.57
CA GLU A 89 23.65 7.42 23.28
C GLU A 89 24.99 7.31 24.01
N ASP A 90 25.98 8.16 23.66
CA ASP A 90 27.01 8.52 24.64
C ASP A 90 26.22 9.12 25.81
N GLY A 91 26.05 8.31 26.86
CA GLY A 91 25.19 8.60 27.99
C GLY A 91 25.50 9.94 28.67
N PRO A 92 24.75 10.30 29.71
CA PRO A 92 24.85 11.60 30.35
C PRO A 92 26.31 11.87 30.74
N VAL A 93 26.84 13.00 30.30
CA VAL A 93 28.06 13.56 30.88
C VAL A 93 27.73 13.87 32.34
N GLU A 94 28.06 12.93 33.23
CA GLU A 94 28.24 13.29 34.64
C GLU A 94 29.23 14.45 34.68
N PRO A 95 28.94 15.53 35.43
CA PRO A 95 29.85 16.65 35.55
C PRO A 95 31.08 16.16 36.32
N LYS A 96 32.11 15.71 35.59
CA LYS A 96 33.42 15.58 36.18
C LYS A 96 33.95 16.99 36.37
N GLU A 97 34.05 17.31 37.65
CA GLU A 97 34.70 18.46 38.25
C GLU A 97 35.92 18.93 37.46
N ASP A 98 36.08 20.25 37.47
CA ASP A 98 37.26 20.97 37.02
C ASP A 98 38.55 20.22 37.37
N THR A 99 39.34 19.89 36.34
CA THR A 99 40.79 19.85 36.50
C THR A 99 41.43 20.45 35.27
N GLU A 100 41.58 21.77 35.34
CA GLU A 100 42.49 22.57 34.53
C GLU A 100 43.93 22.05 34.69
N ILE A 101 44.49 21.43 33.65
CA ILE A 101 45.94 21.52 33.33
C ILE A 101 46.10 21.48 31.81
N ALA A 102 46.35 22.64 31.20
CA ALA A 102 47.03 22.77 29.90
C ALA A 102 48.56 22.73 30.12
N PRO A 103 49.46 22.87 29.09
CA PRO A 103 49.32 22.78 27.63
C PRO A 103 50.46 21.93 26.97
N ALA A 104 50.44 21.74 25.65
CA ALA A 104 51.55 22.15 24.75
C ALA A 104 51.37 21.66 23.30
N LEU A 105 51.44 22.64 22.40
CA LEU A 105 51.62 22.53 20.96
C LEU A 105 52.87 21.72 20.60
N SER A 106 52.80 20.92 19.52
CA SER A 106 53.94 20.70 18.63
C SER A 106 53.51 20.43 17.19
N ARG A 107 53.83 21.41 16.35
CA ARG A 107 53.95 21.39 14.89
C ARG A 107 54.62 20.12 14.36
N THR A 108 54.20 19.65 13.18
CA THR A 108 55.05 19.55 11.98
C THR A 108 54.13 19.48 10.74
N HIS A 109 54.08 20.51 9.91
CA HIS A 109 54.92 20.72 8.71
C HIS A 109 54.39 20.00 7.46
N ARG A 110 53.65 20.73 6.59
CA ARG A 110 53.79 20.59 5.13
C ARG A 110 53.47 21.89 4.41
N GLU A 111 54.39 22.26 3.55
CA GLU A 111 54.49 23.47 2.72
C GLU A 111 53.44 23.58 1.59
N PRO A 112 53.32 24.77 0.98
CA PRO A 112 52.25 25.14 0.08
C PRO A 112 52.60 25.09 -1.43
N GLU A 113 51.53 25.19 -2.24
CA GLU A 113 51.44 25.65 -3.63
C GLU A 113 52.20 24.94 -4.77
N ALA A 114 51.43 24.53 -5.79
CA ALA A 114 51.79 24.78 -7.18
C ALA A 114 50.54 24.92 -8.08
N SER A 115 50.69 25.81 -9.05
CA SER A 115 49.67 26.52 -9.82
C SER A 115 49.05 25.81 -11.05
N ARG A 116 47.91 26.39 -11.49
CA ARG A 116 47.46 26.61 -12.90
C ARG A 116 46.88 25.43 -13.70
N ARG A 117 45.59 25.58 -14.05
CA ARG A 117 45.16 25.77 -15.46
C ARG A 117 43.73 26.36 -15.56
N LYS A 118 43.59 27.49 -16.27
CA LYS A 118 42.33 28.08 -16.76
C LYS A 118 41.96 27.46 -18.11
N LYS A 119 40.68 27.11 -18.32
CA LYS A 119 39.95 27.05 -19.61
C LYS A 119 38.44 27.05 -19.30
N ILE A 120 37.77 28.20 -19.34
CA ILE A 120 36.90 28.74 -20.41
C ILE A 120 35.63 27.91 -20.72
N LYS A 121 34.50 28.52 -20.30
CA LYS A 121 33.12 28.59 -20.86
C LYS A 121 32.38 27.31 -21.27
N THR A 122 31.18 27.12 -20.70
CA THR A 122 29.93 27.28 -21.47
C THR A 122 28.79 27.68 -20.52
N ARG A 123 28.08 28.76 -20.83
CA ARG A 123 26.84 29.20 -20.17
C ARG A 123 25.70 28.38 -20.80
N PRO A 124 24.83 27.68 -20.05
CA PRO A 124 23.68 27.03 -20.67
C PRO A 124 22.71 28.10 -21.17
N GLU A 125 22.39 28.06 -22.47
CA GLU A 125 21.30 28.85 -23.05
C GLU A 125 19.95 28.39 -22.46
N PRO A 126 18.98 29.31 -22.28
CA PRO A 126 17.63 28.93 -21.90
C PRO A 126 16.96 28.17 -23.05
N ARG A 127 16.60 26.91 -22.81
CA ARG A 127 15.80 26.08 -23.73
C ARG A 127 14.51 26.81 -24.11
N SER A 128 14.28 27.03 -25.41
CA SER A 128 13.04 27.60 -25.94
C SER A 128 11.85 26.68 -25.65
N LYS A 129 10.84 27.17 -24.92
CA LYS A 129 9.57 26.48 -24.76
C LYS A 129 8.87 26.37 -26.13
N ARG A 130 8.67 25.14 -26.62
CA ARG A 130 7.81 24.87 -27.79
C ARG A 130 6.38 25.26 -27.45
N LYS A 131 5.77 26.14 -28.24
CA LYS A 131 4.36 26.51 -28.12
C LYS A 131 3.50 25.37 -28.65
N ILE A 132 2.70 24.76 -27.78
CA ILE A 132 1.67 23.78 -28.17
C ILE A 132 0.56 24.55 -28.91
N PRO A 133 0.12 24.14 -30.10
CA PRO A 133 -0.87 24.86 -30.88
C PRO A 133 -2.26 24.67 -30.26
N TRP A 134 -2.68 25.67 -29.49
CA TRP A 134 -3.97 25.76 -28.78
C TRP A 134 -5.21 25.47 -29.66
N GLY A 135 -5.08 25.61 -30.99
CA GLY A 135 -6.15 25.27 -31.94
C GLY A 135 -6.55 23.79 -31.96
N TRP A 136 -5.66 22.86 -31.59
CA TRP A 136 -5.99 21.42 -31.55
C TRP A 136 -6.80 21.03 -30.31
N ILE A 137 -6.60 21.73 -29.18
CA ILE A 137 -7.34 21.49 -27.94
C ILE A 137 -8.79 21.98 -28.08
N ALA A 138 -9.01 23.12 -28.77
CA ALA A 138 -10.35 23.64 -29.06
C ALA A 138 -11.15 22.70 -29.99
N LEU A 139 -10.50 22.04 -30.95
CA LEU A 139 -11.15 21.07 -31.84
C LEU A 139 -11.58 19.80 -31.09
N LEU A 140 -10.75 19.29 -30.17
CA LEU A 140 -11.09 18.12 -29.35
C LEU A 140 -12.27 18.40 -28.41
N LEU A 141 -12.32 19.59 -27.80
CA LEU A 141 -13.45 19.99 -26.96
C LEU A 141 -14.75 20.11 -27.77
N LEU A 142 -14.69 20.66 -28.99
CA LEU A 142 -15.87 20.74 -29.87
C LEU A 142 -16.42 19.35 -30.22
N CYS A 143 -15.55 18.39 -30.53
CA CYS A 143 -15.95 17.01 -30.81
C CYS A 143 -16.57 16.32 -29.60
N PHE A 144 -16.08 16.59 -28.39
CA PHE A 144 -16.65 16.03 -27.16
C PHE A 144 -18.06 16.56 -26.88
N PHE A 145 -18.30 17.87 -27.07
CA PHE A 145 -19.64 18.45 -26.90
C PHE A 145 -20.65 17.99 -27.96
N LEU A 146 -20.21 17.80 -29.21
CA LEU A 146 -21.08 17.26 -30.28
C LEU A 146 -21.40 15.77 -30.07
N GLY A 147 -20.47 14.98 -29.50
CA GLY A 147 -20.69 13.56 -29.20
C GLY A 147 -21.62 13.31 -28.00
N ALA A 148 -21.48 14.09 -26.93
CA ALA A 148 -22.29 13.94 -25.72
C ALA A 148 -23.71 14.53 -25.86
N GLY A 149 -23.89 15.56 -26.69
CA GLY A 149 -25.21 16.18 -26.90
C GLY A 149 -26.17 15.34 -27.75
N GLY A 150 -25.66 14.54 -28.69
CA GLY A 150 -26.48 13.76 -29.61
C GLY A 150 -27.17 12.55 -28.98
N THR A 151 -26.53 11.89 -28.02
CA THR A 151 -27.05 10.67 -27.39
C THR A 151 -28.08 10.95 -26.30
N TYR A 152 -27.96 12.09 -25.59
CA TYR A 152 -28.87 12.46 -24.50
C TYR A 152 -30.27 12.87 -24.96
N VAL A 153 -30.40 13.43 -26.19
CA VAL A 153 -31.72 13.83 -26.75
C VAL A 153 -32.45 12.62 -27.35
N TYR A 154 -31.73 11.63 -27.90
CA TYR A 154 -32.34 10.46 -28.52
C TYR A 154 -32.89 9.47 -27.48
N SER A 155 -32.21 9.29 -26.35
CA SER A 155 -32.65 8.35 -25.29
C SER A 155 -33.84 8.86 -24.48
N ASN A 156 -33.98 10.18 -24.29
CA ASN A 156 -35.02 10.73 -23.41
C ASN A 156 -36.31 11.18 -24.11
N TYR A 157 -36.34 11.34 -25.45
CA TYR A 157 -37.50 11.96 -26.12
C TYR A 157 -38.11 11.21 -27.32
N ILE A 158 -37.51 10.12 -27.81
CA ILE A 158 -38.03 9.41 -29.01
C ILE A 158 -38.44 7.95 -28.75
N ALA A 159 -38.07 7.36 -27.61
CA ALA A 159 -38.46 5.99 -27.24
C ALA A 159 -39.50 5.96 -26.10
N SER A 160 -40.75 6.28 -26.40
CA SER A 160 -41.91 5.79 -25.66
C SER A 160 -43.06 5.61 -26.66
N PRO A 161 -43.62 4.39 -26.74
CA PRO A 161 -44.91 4.24 -26.10
C PRO A 161 -45.09 2.90 -25.36
N ASP A 162 -45.74 3.04 -24.23
CA ASP A 162 -46.39 2.02 -23.42
C ASP A 162 -47.61 1.45 -24.16
N THR A 163 -47.86 0.14 -24.11
CA THR A 163 -49.20 -0.48 -24.18
C THR A 163 -49.13 -1.99 -23.94
N LYS A 164 -49.64 -2.45 -22.79
CA LYS A 164 -50.13 -3.83 -22.60
C LYS A 164 -51.58 -3.92 -23.11
N PRO A 165 -52.08 -5.12 -23.48
CA PRO A 165 -52.85 -5.88 -22.49
C PRO A 165 -52.65 -7.42 -22.51
N LYS A 166 -53.24 -8.04 -21.47
CA LYS A 166 -53.17 -9.42 -20.97
C LYS A 166 -54.14 -10.42 -21.66
N SER A 167 -53.68 -11.67 -21.78
CA SER A 167 -54.31 -12.96 -21.37
C SER A 167 -55.48 -13.61 -22.16
N SER A 168 -55.29 -14.91 -22.45
CA SER A 168 -56.19 -16.07 -22.17
C SER A 168 -56.90 -16.84 -23.32
N VAL A 169 -56.33 -18.03 -23.65
CA VAL A 169 -56.89 -19.41 -23.81
C VAL A 169 -58.10 -19.70 -24.75
N GLU A 170 -57.92 -20.56 -25.78
CA GLU A 170 -58.48 -21.95 -25.94
C GLU A 170 -58.05 -22.64 -27.28
N GLN A 171 -58.02 -23.98 -27.27
CA GLN A 171 -57.48 -25.03 -28.20
C GLN A 171 -58.25 -25.26 -29.54
N PRO A 172 -57.99 -26.30 -30.41
CA PRO A 172 -56.89 -27.29 -30.54
C PRO A 172 -56.33 -27.57 -31.99
N VAL A 173 -55.14 -28.21 -32.04
CA VAL A 173 -54.62 -29.23 -33.00
C VAL A 173 -54.52 -28.93 -34.50
N THR A 174 -53.29 -28.92 -35.03
CA THR A 174 -52.83 -29.78 -36.15
C THR A 174 -51.30 -29.91 -36.11
N VAL A 175 -50.83 -31.14 -36.30
CA VAL A 175 -49.45 -31.62 -36.21
C VAL A 175 -48.73 -31.35 -37.53
N GLU A 176 -47.65 -30.57 -37.51
CA GLU A 176 -46.51 -30.70 -38.45
C GLU A 176 -45.20 -30.43 -37.70
N LYS A 177 -44.13 -31.06 -38.19
CA LYS A 177 -42.82 -31.32 -37.58
C LYS A 177 -41.77 -30.88 -38.62
N PRO A 178 -40.53 -30.50 -38.26
CA PRO A 178 -40.04 -29.39 -37.44
C PRO A 178 -39.17 -28.42 -38.28
N GLU A 179 -39.35 -27.09 -38.18
CA GLU A 179 -38.36 -26.14 -38.72
C GLU A 179 -37.56 -25.50 -37.58
N GLU A 180 -36.24 -25.73 -37.66
CA GLU A 180 -35.12 -24.96 -37.11
C GLU A 180 -35.45 -23.94 -36.01
N LYS A 181 -35.23 -24.37 -34.76
CA LYS A 181 -34.99 -23.43 -33.66
C LYS A 181 -33.63 -22.78 -33.89
N THR A 182 -33.65 -21.52 -34.28
CA THR A 182 -32.57 -20.57 -34.00
C THR A 182 -32.21 -20.70 -32.54
N GLU A 183 -30.97 -21.10 -32.24
CA GLU A 183 -30.40 -21.00 -30.91
C GLU A 183 -30.50 -19.54 -30.46
N GLU A 184 -31.40 -19.32 -29.52
CA GLU A 184 -31.40 -18.13 -28.67
C GLU A 184 -30.05 -18.18 -27.93
N GLU A 185 -29.12 -17.30 -28.32
CA GLU A 185 -27.83 -17.14 -27.64
C GLU A 185 -28.10 -17.05 -26.14
N ALA A 186 -27.69 -18.09 -25.42
CA ALA A 186 -27.62 -18.03 -23.97
C ALA A 186 -26.84 -16.74 -23.63
N PRO A 187 -27.35 -15.89 -22.72
CA PRO A 187 -26.63 -14.69 -22.32
C PRO A 187 -25.24 -15.16 -21.90
N ALA A 188 -24.22 -14.66 -22.60
CA ALA A 188 -22.83 -14.96 -22.33
C ALA A 188 -22.64 -14.92 -20.82
N ALA A 189 -22.27 -16.08 -20.24
CA ALA A 189 -21.83 -16.13 -18.87
C ALA A 189 -20.85 -14.97 -18.69
N LYS A 190 -21.16 -14.07 -17.74
CA LYS A 190 -20.21 -13.00 -17.38
C LYS A 190 -18.87 -13.70 -17.18
N ALA A 191 -17.91 -13.40 -18.05
CA ALA A 191 -16.56 -13.91 -17.87
C ALA A 191 -16.16 -13.50 -16.45
N GLU A 192 -15.88 -14.49 -15.60
CA GLU A 192 -15.36 -14.21 -14.28
C GLU A 192 -14.13 -13.30 -14.48
N PRO A 193 -14.02 -12.22 -13.68
CA PRO A 193 -12.86 -11.36 -13.76
C PRO A 193 -11.60 -12.22 -13.62
N ASP A 194 -10.66 -12.08 -14.54
CA ASP A 194 -9.39 -12.79 -14.49
C ASP A 194 -8.59 -12.20 -13.31
N VAL A 195 -8.44 -12.97 -12.23
CA VAL A 195 -7.83 -12.54 -10.97
C VAL A 195 -6.37 -12.96 -10.93
N LEU A 196 -5.51 -12.04 -10.50
CA LEU A 196 -4.09 -12.27 -10.29
C LEU A 196 -3.77 -12.24 -8.80
N TYR A 197 -3.25 -13.35 -8.28
CA TYR A 197 -2.82 -13.46 -6.88
C TYR A 197 -1.32 -13.23 -6.74
N VAL A 198 -0.92 -12.52 -5.70
CA VAL A 198 0.48 -12.29 -5.34
C VAL A 198 1.05 -13.54 -4.66
N LYS A 199 2.12 -14.13 -5.21
CA LYS A 199 2.78 -15.32 -4.63
C LYS A 199 4.14 -15.03 -3.99
N THR A 200 4.69 -13.84 -4.20
CA THR A 200 5.92 -13.38 -3.55
C THR A 200 5.55 -12.37 -2.47
N ARG A 201 6.12 -12.52 -1.27
CA ARG A 201 5.91 -11.56 -0.17
C ARG A 201 6.47 -10.18 -0.56
N ASN A 202 5.78 -9.11 -0.15
CA ASN A 202 6.23 -7.73 -0.30
C ASN A 202 6.48 -7.35 -1.77
N THR A 203 5.50 -7.63 -2.63
CA THR A 203 5.63 -7.41 -4.07
C THR A 203 5.29 -5.97 -4.42
N ASN A 204 6.24 -5.27 -5.05
CA ASN A 204 6.00 -3.90 -5.52
C ASN A 204 4.99 -3.87 -6.66
N ILE A 205 4.05 -2.94 -6.55
CA ILE A 205 3.18 -2.48 -7.61
C ILE A 205 3.65 -1.10 -8.04
N TYR A 206 3.77 -0.91 -9.35
CA TYR A 206 4.34 0.27 -9.96
C TYR A 206 3.25 1.14 -10.59
N SER A 207 3.47 2.45 -10.65
CA SER A 207 2.55 3.37 -11.32
C SER A 207 2.66 3.31 -12.85
N ASP A 208 3.76 2.74 -13.36
CA ASP A 208 4.09 2.67 -14.79
C ASP A 208 4.53 1.26 -15.23
N SER A 209 4.32 0.95 -16.51
CA SER A 209 4.65 -0.36 -17.11
C SER A 209 6.14 -0.63 -17.24
N ALA A 210 7.00 0.40 -17.18
CA ALA A 210 8.45 0.24 -17.19
C ALA A 210 9.02 -0.07 -15.80
N LEU A 211 8.16 -0.13 -14.77
CA LEU A 211 8.47 -0.52 -13.40
C LEU A 211 9.48 0.43 -12.74
N THR A 212 9.37 1.72 -13.04
CA THR A 212 10.31 2.74 -12.56
C THR A 212 9.91 3.34 -11.22
N ASP A 213 8.62 3.60 -11.04
CA ASP A 213 8.09 4.27 -9.85
C ASP A 213 7.17 3.31 -9.08
N THR A 214 7.57 2.96 -7.86
CA THR A 214 6.75 2.11 -6.97
C THR A 214 5.61 2.94 -6.39
N LEU A 215 4.39 2.43 -6.51
CA LEU A 215 3.15 3.03 -6.05
C LEU A 215 2.72 2.45 -4.70
N TYR A 216 2.80 1.13 -4.56
CA TYR A 216 2.25 0.40 -3.43
C TYR A 216 2.99 -0.95 -3.30
N GLU A 217 2.98 -1.54 -2.11
CA GLU A 217 3.57 -2.87 -1.87
C GLU A 217 2.45 -3.83 -1.47
N ALA A 218 2.19 -4.83 -2.31
CA ALA A 218 1.18 -5.85 -2.05
C ALA A 218 1.70 -6.96 -1.16
N ASP A 219 0.79 -7.48 -0.33
CA ASP A 219 1.06 -8.61 0.53
C ASP A 219 0.85 -9.93 -0.22
N PHE A 220 1.57 -10.97 0.21
CA PHE A 220 1.39 -12.33 -0.29
C PHE A 220 -0.08 -12.76 -0.15
N GLY A 221 -0.67 -13.27 -1.23
CA GLY A 221 -2.05 -13.75 -1.28
C GLY A 221 -3.09 -12.67 -1.62
N ASP A 222 -2.69 -11.41 -1.76
CA ASP A 222 -3.60 -10.37 -2.27
C ASP A 222 -3.98 -10.69 -3.72
N GLY A 223 -5.27 -10.53 -4.03
CA GLY A 223 -5.85 -10.75 -5.35
C GLY A 223 -6.24 -9.44 -6.00
N TYR A 224 -5.95 -9.30 -7.29
CA TYR A 224 -6.31 -8.10 -8.06
C TYR A 224 -6.95 -8.48 -9.40
N ARG A 225 -7.94 -7.69 -9.81
CA ARG A 225 -8.54 -7.81 -11.14
C ARG A 225 -7.53 -7.39 -12.22
N ILE A 226 -7.34 -8.25 -13.21
CA ILE A 226 -6.48 -7.96 -14.36
C ILE A 226 -7.20 -7.04 -15.32
N LEU A 227 -6.52 -5.98 -15.74
CA LEU A 227 -6.98 -5.06 -16.78
C LEU A 227 -6.27 -5.32 -18.11
N GLU A 228 -4.98 -5.63 -18.06
CA GLU A 228 -4.16 -5.94 -19.23
C GLU A 228 -2.99 -6.86 -18.80
N THR A 229 -2.61 -7.82 -19.63
CA THR A 229 -1.45 -8.69 -19.36
C THR A 229 -0.52 -8.71 -20.57
N THR A 230 0.76 -8.51 -20.30
CA THR A 230 1.88 -8.79 -21.21
C THR A 230 2.64 -10.02 -20.72
N ASP A 231 3.72 -10.43 -21.40
CA ASP A 231 4.51 -11.59 -20.97
C ASP A 231 5.14 -11.41 -19.58
N THR A 232 5.58 -10.18 -19.25
CA THR A 232 6.39 -9.91 -18.05
C THR A 232 5.65 -9.13 -16.97
N VAL A 233 4.63 -8.37 -17.34
CA VAL A 233 3.92 -7.43 -16.46
C VAL A 233 2.42 -7.51 -16.71
N SER A 234 1.63 -7.40 -15.65
CA SER A 234 0.18 -7.21 -15.72
C SER A 234 -0.20 -5.85 -15.16
N LYS A 235 -1.12 -5.17 -15.84
CA LYS A 235 -1.84 -4.02 -15.31
C LYS A 235 -3.03 -4.52 -14.51
N ILE A 236 -3.16 -4.04 -13.29
CA ILE A 236 -4.15 -4.48 -12.31
C ILE A 236 -4.93 -3.29 -11.77
N GLU A 237 -6.16 -3.53 -11.34
CA GLU A 237 -6.97 -2.58 -10.59
C GLU A 237 -6.63 -2.64 -9.10
N LEU A 238 -6.33 -1.49 -8.49
CA LEU A 238 -6.09 -1.35 -7.05
C LEU A 238 -7.32 -0.79 -6.33
N THR A 239 -7.96 0.18 -6.97
CA THR A 239 -9.26 0.76 -6.60
C THR A 239 -10.01 1.12 -7.89
N ASP A 240 -11.28 1.50 -7.78
CA ASP A 240 -12.10 1.96 -8.92
C ASP A 240 -11.44 3.11 -9.74
N GLU A 241 -10.56 3.89 -9.12
CA GLU A 241 -9.90 5.05 -9.73
C GLU A 241 -8.38 4.87 -9.92
N LEU A 242 -7.80 3.82 -9.33
CA LEU A 242 -6.35 3.61 -9.29
C LEU A 242 -5.97 2.26 -9.89
N THR A 243 -5.06 2.29 -10.86
CA THR A 243 -4.48 1.09 -11.47
C THR A 243 -2.97 1.04 -11.22
N GLY A 244 -2.41 -0.16 -11.16
CA GLY A 244 -0.98 -0.37 -11.02
C GLY A 244 -0.45 -1.44 -11.97
N TYR A 245 0.86 -1.63 -11.97
CA TYR A 245 1.57 -2.64 -12.75
C TYR A 245 2.35 -3.57 -11.83
N ILE A 246 2.21 -4.88 -12.03
CA ILE A 246 2.87 -5.91 -11.22
C ILE A 246 3.60 -6.89 -12.11
N LYS A 247 4.75 -7.41 -11.65
CA LYS A 247 5.52 -8.41 -12.39
C LYS A 247 4.80 -9.76 -12.37
N ASN A 248 4.69 -10.39 -13.53
CA ASN A 248 4.06 -11.71 -13.65
C ASN A 248 4.86 -12.81 -12.93
N ILE A 249 6.18 -12.63 -12.77
CA ILE A 249 7.02 -13.61 -12.07
C ILE A 249 6.65 -13.74 -10.59
N ASP A 250 6.11 -12.67 -9.99
CA ASP A 250 5.74 -12.58 -8.58
C ASP A 250 4.26 -12.92 -8.30
N THR A 251 3.54 -13.37 -9.34
CA THR A 251 2.10 -13.63 -9.28
C THR A 251 1.70 -15.00 -9.84
N THR A 252 0.45 -15.38 -9.63
CA THR A 252 -0.18 -16.58 -10.17
C THR A 252 -1.67 -16.31 -10.45
N LYS A 253 -2.21 -16.94 -11.49
CA LYS A 253 -3.66 -16.96 -11.77
C LYS A 253 -4.37 -18.16 -11.15
N SER A 254 -3.61 -19.06 -10.54
CA SER A 254 -4.13 -20.33 -10.03
C SER A 254 -3.74 -20.51 -8.58
N LEU A 255 -4.75 -20.79 -7.76
CA LEU A 255 -4.63 -21.31 -6.42
C LEU A 255 -4.72 -22.84 -6.46
N LYS A 256 -4.09 -23.52 -5.50
CA LYS A 256 -4.27 -24.96 -5.31
C LYS A 256 -5.58 -25.18 -4.56
N GLU A 257 -6.33 -26.21 -4.92
CA GLU A 257 -7.62 -26.54 -4.30
C GLU A 257 -8.69 -25.45 -4.45
N ASP A 258 -9.94 -25.81 -4.17
CA ASP A 258 -11.08 -24.90 -4.21
C ASP A 258 -11.18 -24.09 -2.90
N ALA A 259 -11.92 -22.97 -2.96
CA ALA A 259 -12.25 -22.16 -1.80
C ALA A 259 -13.10 -22.94 -0.78
N ILE A 260 -12.88 -22.69 0.51
CA ILE A 260 -13.68 -23.28 1.59
C ILE A 260 -14.93 -22.46 1.89
N ALA A 261 -15.80 -22.96 2.77
CA ALA A 261 -16.95 -22.20 3.24
C ALA A 261 -16.52 -21.01 4.13
N ASP A 262 -17.17 -19.86 3.95
CA ASP A 262 -16.93 -18.66 4.76
C ASP A 262 -17.09 -18.95 6.26
N GLU A 263 -18.12 -19.73 6.63
CA GLU A 263 -18.37 -20.15 8.02
C GLU A 263 -17.16 -20.88 8.62
N SER A 264 -16.58 -21.85 7.90
CA SER A 264 -15.43 -22.60 8.39
C SER A 264 -14.21 -21.71 8.61
N LEU A 265 -13.97 -20.76 7.69
CA LEU A 265 -12.88 -19.80 7.81
C LEU A 265 -13.09 -18.87 9.03
N LEU A 266 -14.29 -18.29 9.16
CA LEU A 266 -14.61 -17.36 10.24
C LEU A 266 -14.65 -18.04 11.62
N THR A 267 -15.15 -19.27 11.71
CA THR A 267 -15.10 -20.07 12.94
C THR A 267 -13.65 -20.30 13.35
N TRP A 268 -12.78 -20.70 12.42
CA TRP A 268 -11.37 -20.90 12.73
C TRP A 268 -10.70 -19.63 13.25
N VAL A 269 -10.99 -18.47 12.65
CA VAL A 269 -10.50 -17.17 13.12
C VAL A 269 -10.95 -16.91 14.56
N GLY A 270 -12.23 -17.11 14.88
CA GLY A 270 -12.76 -16.93 16.22
C GLY A 270 -12.23 -17.90 17.28
N GLU A 271 -11.83 -19.10 16.88
CA GLU A 271 -11.27 -20.11 17.79
C GLU A 271 -9.77 -19.96 18.04
N ASN A 272 -9.02 -19.40 17.08
CA ASN A 272 -7.55 -19.41 17.09
C ASN A 272 -6.91 -18.02 17.26
N LEU A 273 -7.65 -16.94 17.01
CA LEU A 273 -7.15 -15.57 17.16
C LEU A 273 -7.85 -14.85 18.33
N ASP A 274 -7.20 -13.80 18.84
CA ASP A 274 -7.79 -12.95 19.87
C ASP A 274 -8.87 -12.06 19.25
N THR A 275 -10.13 -12.45 19.41
CA THR A 275 -11.30 -11.67 18.98
C THR A 275 -12.03 -11.02 20.16
N SER A 276 -11.37 -10.86 21.31
CA SER A 276 -11.99 -10.31 22.53
C SER A 276 -12.45 -8.86 22.37
N PHE A 277 -11.88 -8.12 21.41
CA PHE A 277 -12.27 -6.76 21.07
C PHE A 277 -13.56 -6.70 20.22
N VAL A 278 -13.98 -7.80 19.60
CA VAL A 278 -15.14 -7.81 18.71
C VAL A 278 -16.43 -7.71 19.52
N THR A 279 -17.16 -6.62 19.36
CA THR A 279 -18.41 -6.36 20.10
C THR A 279 -19.66 -6.98 19.47
N GLU A 280 -19.63 -7.23 18.16
CA GLU A 280 -20.69 -7.88 17.38
C GLU A 280 -20.15 -9.18 16.79
N THR A 281 -20.23 -9.38 15.47
CA THR A 281 -19.51 -10.44 14.78
C THR A 281 -18.28 -9.90 14.06
N LEU A 282 -17.30 -10.77 13.78
CA LEU A 282 -16.11 -10.41 12.99
C LEU A 282 -16.50 -9.81 11.64
N ILE A 283 -17.56 -10.35 11.02
CA ILE A 283 -17.98 -9.88 9.71
C ILE A 283 -18.62 -8.50 9.75
N ASP A 284 -19.27 -8.14 10.86
CA ASP A 284 -19.86 -6.80 10.98
C ASP A 284 -18.78 -5.71 10.95
N LEU A 285 -17.52 -6.03 11.24
CA LEU A 285 -16.41 -5.07 11.20
C LEU A 285 -15.94 -4.74 9.79
N ILE A 286 -16.10 -5.67 8.87
CA ILE A 286 -15.77 -5.46 7.47
C ILE A 286 -16.77 -4.45 6.88
N GLY A 287 -16.28 -3.48 6.11
CA GLY A 287 -17.07 -2.40 5.55
C GLY A 287 -17.36 -1.22 6.51
N LYS A 288 -17.09 -1.34 7.82
CA LYS A 288 -17.23 -0.22 8.77
C LYS A 288 -16.30 0.92 8.42
N SER A 289 -16.73 2.15 8.73
CA SER A 289 -15.90 3.32 8.54
C SER A 289 -14.94 3.54 9.72
N ALA A 290 -13.95 4.41 9.53
CA ALA A 290 -13.11 4.85 10.64
C ALA A 290 -13.92 5.50 11.77
N GLU A 291 -15.03 6.19 11.46
CA GLU A 291 -15.92 6.79 12.45
C GLU A 291 -16.68 5.74 13.27
N ASP A 292 -17.16 4.67 12.61
CA ASP A 292 -17.83 3.56 13.29
C ASP A 292 -16.87 2.81 14.22
N LEU A 293 -15.64 2.56 13.76
CA LEU A 293 -14.60 1.94 14.59
C LEU A 293 -14.24 2.80 15.79
N ASN A 294 -14.10 4.12 15.58
CA ASN A 294 -13.78 5.05 16.66
C ASN A 294 -14.92 5.15 17.68
N SER A 295 -16.17 5.03 17.23
CA SER A 295 -17.34 4.97 18.11
C SER A 295 -17.41 3.67 18.92
N ALA A 296 -16.98 2.54 18.35
CA ALA A 296 -17.01 1.24 18.99
C ALA A 296 -15.82 1.00 19.94
N TYR A 297 -14.63 1.46 19.54
CA TYR A 297 -13.35 1.08 20.18
C TYR A 297 -12.55 2.28 20.73
N GLY A 298 -13.02 3.50 20.47
CA GLY A 298 -12.23 4.71 20.72
C GLY A 298 -11.18 4.95 19.63
N PRO A 299 -10.35 6.00 19.79
CA PRO A 299 -9.38 6.37 18.77
C PRO A 299 -8.29 5.32 18.66
N PRO A 300 -7.80 5.04 17.45
CA PRO A 300 -6.65 4.15 17.28
C PRO A 300 -5.44 4.74 17.99
N ALA A 301 -4.60 3.87 18.54
CA ALA A 301 -3.32 4.27 19.15
C ALA A 301 -2.39 4.91 18.11
N ARG A 302 -2.49 4.46 16.85
CA ARG A 302 -1.72 4.98 15.73
C ARG A 302 -2.51 4.88 14.43
N THR A 303 -2.25 5.81 13.52
CA THR A 303 -2.77 5.78 12.15
C THR A 303 -1.61 5.87 11.15
N PHE A 304 -1.67 5.09 10.08
CA PHE A 304 -0.77 5.19 8.94
C PHE A 304 -1.59 5.23 7.64
N SER A 305 -1.07 5.79 6.56
CA SER A 305 -1.73 5.73 5.25
C SER A 305 -0.70 5.66 4.14
N ASP A 306 -1.03 4.91 3.10
CA ASP A 306 -0.32 4.88 1.83
C ASP A 306 -1.26 5.34 0.69
N GLU A 307 -0.83 5.19 -0.56
CA GLU A 307 -1.58 5.63 -1.74
C GLU A 307 -2.90 4.86 -1.96
N VAL A 308 -3.08 3.71 -1.30
CA VAL A 308 -4.23 2.81 -1.48
C VAL A 308 -5.07 2.70 -0.20
N ASN A 309 -4.43 2.64 0.95
CA ASN A 309 -5.05 2.22 2.21
C ASN A 309 -4.72 3.15 3.38
N THR A 310 -5.64 3.18 4.35
CA THR A 310 -5.45 3.72 5.69
C THR A 310 -5.41 2.56 6.69
N TYR A 311 -4.52 2.64 7.68
CA TYR A 311 -4.31 1.60 8.69
C TYR A 311 -4.56 2.19 10.07
N LEU A 312 -5.45 1.58 10.85
CA LEU A 312 -5.84 2.03 12.19
C LEU A 312 -5.42 0.98 13.23
N PHE A 313 -4.45 1.30 14.08
CA PHE A 313 -3.81 0.36 15.02
C PHE A 313 -4.43 0.42 16.41
N TYR A 314 -4.75 -0.75 16.97
CA TYR A 314 -5.43 -0.96 18.26
C TYR A 314 -4.67 -1.97 19.14
N GLY A 315 -3.36 -1.79 19.28
CA GLY A 315 -2.49 -2.70 20.05
C GLY A 315 -2.03 -3.89 19.21
N ASN A 316 -2.49 -5.09 19.54
CA ASN A 316 -2.10 -6.35 18.89
C ASN A 316 -2.84 -6.62 17.57
N HIS A 317 -3.74 -5.72 17.16
CA HIS A 317 -4.45 -5.79 15.90
C HIS A 317 -4.56 -4.42 15.23
N PHE A 318 -4.83 -4.41 13.93
CA PHE A 318 -5.16 -3.20 13.19
C PHE A 318 -6.17 -3.47 12.08
N PHE A 319 -6.86 -2.42 11.66
CA PHE A 319 -7.78 -2.45 10.53
C PHE A 319 -7.12 -1.81 9.31
N THR A 320 -7.22 -2.45 8.15
CA THR A 320 -6.89 -1.84 6.86
C THR A 320 -8.18 -1.35 6.21
N LEU A 321 -8.20 -0.07 5.87
CA LEU A 321 -9.32 0.61 5.25
C LEU A 321 -8.95 1.01 3.83
N GLN A 322 -9.84 0.76 2.88
CA GLN A 322 -9.81 1.29 1.54
C GLN A 322 -11.06 2.15 1.34
N ASN A 323 -10.93 3.36 0.79
CA ASN A 323 -12.06 4.30 0.63
C ASN A 323 -12.86 4.51 1.93
N ASN A 324 -12.16 4.61 3.06
CA ASN A 324 -12.74 4.71 4.41
C ASN A 324 -13.69 3.55 4.80
N LYS A 325 -13.44 2.35 4.27
CA LYS A 325 -14.15 1.12 4.66
C LYS A 325 -13.15 0.03 5.00
N VAL A 326 -13.37 -0.67 6.10
CA VAL A 326 -12.53 -1.81 6.49
C VAL A 326 -12.59 -2.89 5.42
N ILE A 327 -11.44 -3.27 4.88
CA ILE A 327 -11.28 -4.38 3.93
C ILE A 327 -10.48 -5.54 4.53
N ALA A 328 -9.75 -5.30 5.64
CA ALA A 328 -9.01 -6.33 6.34
C ALA A 328 -8.83 -6.03 7.83
N ILE A 329 -8.61 -7.10 8.59
CA ILE A 329 -8.24 -7.12 10.00
C ILE A 329 -6.95 -7.94 10.12
N ASP A 330 -5.94 -7.35 10.75
CA ASP A 330 -4.64 -7.98 10.95
C ASP A 330 -4.35 -8.14 12.44
N TRP A 331 -3.88 -9.32 12.85
CA TRP A 331 -3.33 -9.60 14.18
C TRP A 331 -1.82 -9.70 14.06
N THR A 332 -1.05 -8.94 14.86
CA THR A 332 0.40 -8.74 14.63
C THR A 332 1.31 -9.65 15.44
N GLU A 333 0.81 -10.36 16.45
CA GLU A 333 1.62 -11.14 17.40
C GLU A 333 1.01 -12.51 17.70
N THR A 334 0.73 -13.28 16.64
CA THR A 334 0.12 -14.61 16.79
C THR A 334 1.19 -15.71 16.82
N ALA A 335 0.89 -16.84 17.46
CA ALA A 335 1.74 -18.03 17.41
C ALA A 335 1.47 -18.90 16.15
N ILE A 336 0.54 -18.48 15.27
CA ILE A 336 0.06 -19.30 14.16
C ILE A 336 1.18 -19.61 13.16
N THR A 337 1.35 -20.88 12.89
CA THR A 337 2.26 -21.45 11.91
C THR A 337 1.50 -21.87 10.65
N ASN A 338 2.23 -22.14 9.56
CA ASN A 338 1.63 -22.73 8.36
C ASN A 338 0.99 -24.10 8.65
N ALA A 339 1.54 -24.86 9.61
CA ALA A 339 0.98 -26.15 10.01
C ALA A 339 -0.36 -25.99 10.74
N GLU A 340 -0.47 -24.99 11.62
CA GLU A 340 -1.72 -24.67 12.31
C GLU A 340 -2.76 -24.11 11.33
N LEU A 341 -2.38 -23.20 10.43
CA LEU A 341 -3.29 -22.72 9.39
C LEU A 341 -3.78 -23.87 8.48
N ALA A 342 -2.91 -24.84 8.19
CA ALA A 342 -3.26 -26.02 7.38
C ALA A 342 -4.25 -26.98 8.06
N THR A 343 -4.55 -26.81 9.36
CA THR A 343 -5.62 -27.56 10.03
C THR A 343 -7.01 -27.13 9.59
N LEU A 344 -7.16 -25.88 9.12
CA LEU A 344 -8.40 -25.37 8.53
C LEU A 344 -8.67 -26.04 7.18
N ALA A 345 -7.67 -26.00 6.29
CA ALA A 345 -7.71 -26.56 4.94
C ALA A 345 -6.29 -26.64 4.37
N PRO A 346 -6.04 -27.46 3.32
CA PRO A 346 -4.79 -27.42 2.59
C PRO A 346 -4.46 -26.00 2.11
N LEU A 347 -3.20 -25.56 2.28
CA LEU A 347 -2.77 -24.23 1.88
C LEU A 347 -2.80 -24.09 0.36
N GLN A 348 -3.64 -23.19 -0.12
CA GLN A 348 -3.89 -22.97 -1.54
C GLN A 348 -2.72 -22.22 -2.21
N LEU A 349 -2.03 -21.38 -1.43
CA LEU A 349 -0.75 -20.78 -1.77
C LEU A 349 0.13 -20.82 -0.51
N THR A 350 1.41 -21.18 -0.66
CA THR A 350 2.32 -21.27 0.47
C THR A 350 3.76 -20.99 0.03
N THR A 351 4.52 -20.39 0.94
CA THR A 351 5.98 -20.38 0.94
C THR A 351 6.47 -20.97 2.27
N GLU A 352 7.77 -20.91 2.55
CA GLU A 352 8.32 -21.27 3.87
C GLU A 352 7.77 -20.37 4.99
N THR A 353 7.48 -19.10 4.69
CA THR A 353 7.11 -18.09 5.70
C THR A 353 5.68 -17.57 5.56
N THR A 354 4.95 -18.01 4.54
CA THR A 354 3.58 -17.52 4.28
C THR A 354 2.64 -18.65 3.91
N GLY A 355 1.35 -18.46 4.21
CA GLY A 355 0.27 -19.39 3.88
C GLY A 355 -1.02 -18.65 3.54
N LEU A 356 -1.82 -19.22 2.65
CA LEU A 356 -3.11 -18.68 2.21
C LEU A 356 -4.17 -19.77 2.21
N VAL A 357 -5.33 -19.44 2.77
CA VAL A 357 -6.59 -20.15 2.59
C VAL A 357 -7.65 -19.12 2.20
N THR A 358 -8.43 -19.43 1.18
CA THR A 358 -9.53 -18.59 0.69
C THR A 358 -10.87 -19.27 0.91
N SER A 359 -11.88 -18.45 1.14
CA SER A 359 -13.29 -18.79 1.05
C SER A 359 -13.91 -18.00 -0.11
N ASN A 360 -15.23 -18.07 -0.27
CA ASN A 360 -15.90 -17.33 -1.34
C ASN A 360 -15.82 -15.82 -1.14
N SER A 361 -15.87 -15.37 0.11
CA SER A 361 -15.94 -13.94 0.45
C SER A 361 -14.69 -13.41 1.16
N TYR A 362 -13.81 -14.28 1.65
CA TYR A 362 -12.65 -13.88 2.45
C TYR A 362 -11.39 -14.64 2.10
N ARG A 363 -10.25 -14.05 2.45
CA ARG A 363 -8.97 -14.74 2.50
C ARG A 363 -8.34 -14.62 3.87
N LEU A 364 -7.68 -15.70 4.29
CA LEU A 364 -6.89 -15.77 5.49
C LEU A 364 -5.42 -15.97 5.10
N GLN A 365 -4.60 -14.97 5.40
CA GLN A 365 -3.19 -14.91 5.06
C GLN A 365 -2.36 -14.98 6.35
N ARG A 366 -1.31 -15.81 6.37
CA ARG A 366 -0.33 -15.84 7.46
C ARG A 366 1.04 -15.39 6.96
N PHE A 367 1.73 -14.59 7.78
CA PHE A 367 3.06 -14.05 7.49
C PHE A 367 3.99 -14.22 8.71
N GLU A 368 5.04 -15.03 8.57
CA GLU A 368 6.06 -15.16 9.61
C GLU A 368 6.82 -13.86 9.85
N GLN A 369 7.11 -13.58 11.11
CA GLN A 369 8.10 -12.61 11.53
C GLN A 369 9.35 -13.38 11.96
N THR A 370 10.34 -13.43 11.08
CA THR A 370 11.55 -14.26 11.26
C THR A 370 12.40 -13.84 12.45
N GLU A 371 12.27 -12.60 12.93
CA GLU A 371 13.03 -12.08 14.07
C GLU A 371 12.43 -12.50 15.42
N THR A 372 11.10 -12.62 15.51
CA THR A 372 10.38 -12.87 16.75
C THR A 372 9.79 -14.29 16.83
N SER A 373 9.81 -15.03 15.72
CA SER A 373 9.08 -16.31 15.54
C SER A 373 7.55 -16.20 15.71
N ASN A 374 7.01 -14.99 15.85
CA ASN A 374 5.59 -14.72 15.81
C ASN A 374 5.11 -14.62 14.35
N SER A 375 3.81 -14.49 14.15
CA SER A 375 3.26 -14.26 12.82
C SER A 375 2.18 -13.19 12.84
N ARG A 376 2.09 -12.46 11.72
CA ARG A 376 0.92 -11.67 11.38
C ARG A 376 -0.10 -12.58 10.71
N VAL A 377 -1.36 -12.55 11.14
CA VAL A 377 -2.47 -13.20 10.44
C VAL A 377 -3.43 -12.12 9.98
N ARG A 378 -3.86 -12.17 8.72
CA ARG A 378 -4.81 -11.22 8.13
C ARG A 378 -6.05 -11.96 7.66
N LEU A 379 -7.21 -11.47 8.09
CA LEU A 379 -8.51 -11.74 7.47
C LEU A 379 -8.85 -10.57 6.55
N ALA A 380 -9.04 -10.81 5.26
CA ALA A 380 -9.37 -9.76 4.30
C ALA A 380 -10.55 -10.15 3.40
N GLU A 381 -11.31 -9.17 2.92
CA GLU A 381 -12.32 -9.37 1.88
C GLU A 381 -11.71 -9.89 0.59
N GLN A 382 -12.36 -10.86 -0.01
CA GLN A 382 -12.07 -11.37 -1.34
C GLN A 382 -12.94 -10.60 -2.36
N ASN A 383 -12.61 -9.33 -2.59
CA ASN A 383 -13.25 -8.50 -3.61
C ASN A 383 -12.73 -8.90 -5.01
N LEU A 384 -13.32 -9.94 -5.59
CA LEU A 384 -12.99 -10.46 -6.92
C LEU A 384 -14.10 -10.20 -7.93
#